data_AF-A0A1I3Q6W5-F1
#
_entry.id   AF-A0A1I3Q6W5-F1
#
_cell.length_a   1.000
_cell.length_b   1.000
_cell.length_c   1.000
_cell.angle_alpha   90.00
_cell.angle_beta   90.00
_cell.angle_gamma   90.00
#
_symmetry.space_group_name_H-M   'P 1'
#
loop_
_entity.id
_entity.type
_entity.pdbx_description
1 polymer ?
#
loop_
_entity_poly.entity_id
_entity_poly.type
_entity_poly.pdbx_seq_one_letter_code
_entity_poly.pdbx_strand_id
1 'polypeptide(L)'
;MDELAAVAGLGHGRRGVVVDELAALVCAGVLAGTGSLCHNSPPEVAVYGVVEDTAAATVPEGERVPTTLVGLVLFLVLLVPGFAYTLRRERLASARAVSTFRETVELAFVSVVADAVVLLLFTLVRAIVPSWTPDVRQLLREPGRYAIDNLTSVTLWALGLLAVAAGLAAGAASLRRRREHAARVSAWTMLFTEHPGARIHVGCRLDDGSYVAGRLRTYSRSGDDVPDRDLTLTGPISYRAPGETTTTVLPDVGAAAVSARNLTLLTVTYEVPVTES
;
A
#
# COMPACT_ATOMS: atom_id res chain seq x y z
N MET A 1 27.84 -22.33 45.43
CA MET A 1 28.20 -21.57 44.21
C MET A 1 28.33 -22.56 43.07
N ASP A 2 27.24 -23.25 42.74
CA ASP A 2 27.26 -24.49 41.95
C ASP A 2 26.04 -24.58 40.99
N GLU A 3 25.56 -23.43 40.50
CA GLU A 3 24.31 -23.39 39.72
C GLU A 3 24.34 -22.38 38.56
N LEU A 4 25.48 -22.23 37.87
CA LEU A 4 25.59 -21.38 36.67
C LEU A 4 26.31 -22.03 35.47
N ALA A 5 26.65 -23.33 35.53
CA ALA A 5 27.33 -24.04 34.43
C ALA A 5 26.40 -24.94 33.57
N ALA A 6 25.11 -25.06 33.90
CA ALA A 6 24.22 -26.08 33.32
C ALA A 6 23.29 -25.62 32.17
N VAL A 7 23.49 -24.43 31.60
CA VAL A 7 22.64 -23.91 30.49
C VAL A 7 23.38 -23.86 29.14
N ALA A 8 24.66 -24.24 29.09
CA ALA A 8 25.47 -24.20 27.85
C ALA A 8 25.37 -25.45 26.96
N GLY A 9 24.49 -26.42 27.27
CA GLY A 9 24.59 -27.79 26.72
C GLY A 9 23.60 -28.23 25.63
N LEU A 10 22.57 -27.45 25.26
CA LEU A 10 21.52 -27.94 24.36
C LEU A 10 21.07 -26.88 23.35
N GLY A 11 21.61 -26.95 22.12
CA GLY A 11 21.10 -26.15 21.00
C GLY A 11 22.02 -25.94 19.80
N HIS A 12 23.06 -26.74 19.61
CA HIS A 12 24.00 -26.58 18.48
C HIS A 12 23.53 -27.20 17.14
N GLY A 13 22.40 -27.92 17.12
CA GLY A 13 21.91 -28.64 15.92
C GLY A 13 20.79 -27.95 15.12
N ARG A 14 20.13 -26.90 15.66
CA ARG A 14 18.96 -26.27 15.02
C ARG A 14 19.17 -24.83 14.54
N ARG A 15 20.30 -24.19 14.89
CA ARG A 15 20.63 -22.83 14.45
C ARG A 15 21.26 -22.79 13.05
N GLY A 16 21.89 -23.87 12.59
CA GLY A 16 22.45 -23.97 11.24
C GLY A 16 21.35 -24.00 10.16
N VAL A 17 20.30 -24.80 10.35
CA VAL A 17 19.25 -25.01 9.32
C VAL A 17 18.52 -23.72 8.93
N VAL A 18 18.27 -22.83 9.89
CA VAL A 18 17.56 -21.55 9.64
C VAL A 18 18.44 -20.56 8.85
N VAL A 19 19.76 -20.62 9.04
CA VAL A 19 20.73 -19.72 8.41
C VAL A 19 21.12 -20.25 7.02
N ASP A 20 21.22 -21.58 6.87
CA ASP A 20 21.36 -22.29 5.60
C ASP A 20 20.19 -22.02 4.65
N GLU A 21 18.95 -21.98 5.15
CA GLU A 21 17.77 -21.68 4.33
C GLU A 21 17.63 -20.18 3.99
N LEU A 22 17.95 -19.27 4.91
CA LEU A 22 17.90 -17.81 4.66
C LEU A 22 18.85 -17.38 3.53
N ALA A 23 20.03 -18.00 3.49
CA ALA A 23 21.03 -17.72 2.46
C ALA A 23 20.73 -18.40 1.11
N ALA A 24 20.11 -19.59 1.12
CA ALA A 24 19.63 -20.24 -0.11
C ALA A 24 18.49 -19.45 -0.79
N LEU A 25 17.80 -18.59 -0.05
CA LEU A 25 16.60 -17.86 -0.52
C LEU A 25 16.86 -16.44 -1.03
N VAL A 26 17.86 -15.73 -0.51
CA VAL A 26 18.42 -14.52 -1.19
C VAL A 26 18.91 -14.88 -2.60
N CYS A 27 19.36 -16.13 -2.75
CA CYS A 27 19.86 -16.72 -3.97
C CYS A 27 18.77 -17.12 -4.97
N ALA A 28 17.63 -17.65 -4.50
CA ALA A 28 16.52 -18.05 -5.36
C ALA A 28 15.71 -16.85 -5.91
N GLY A 29 15.57 -15.77 -5.14
CA GLY A 29 14.83 -14.57 -5.57
C GLY A 29 15.45 -13.82 -6.75
N VAL A 30 16.76 -13.98 -6.99
CA VAL A 30 17.49 -13.33 -8.09
C VAL A 30 17.35 -14.08 -9.43
N LEU A 31 16.99 -15.38 -9.41
CA LEU A 31 16.98 -16.23 -10.62
C LEU A 31 15.59 -16.42 -11.26
N ALA A 32 14.50 -16.05 -10.60
CA ALA A 32 13.14 -16.24 -11.14
C ALA A 32 12.73 -15.18 -12.20
N GLY A 33 13.62 -14.26 -12.58
CA GLY A 33 13.33 -13.13 -13.48
C GLY A 33 13.57 -13.37 -14.98
N THR A 34 13.95 -14.56 -15.42
CA THR A 34 14.28 -14.81 -16.85
C THR A 34 13.77 -16.15 -17.37
N GLY A 35 12.82 -16.10 -18.32
CA GLY A 35 12.35 -17.20 -19.18
C GLY A 35 10.84 -17.46 -19.03
N SER A 36 10.01 -17.62 -20.05
CA SER A 36 10.23 -17.82 -21.49
C SER A 36 8.88 -17.61 -22.21
N LEU A 37 8.90 -16.88 -23.32
CA LEU A 37 7.78 -16.67 -24.26
C LEU A 37 7.94 -17.68 -25.42
N CYS A 38 6.93 -18.54 -25.68
CA CYS A 38 6.61 -19.24 -26.96
C CYS A 38 5.31 -20.05 -26.73
N HIS A 39 4.13 -19.70 -27.28
CA HIS A 39 3.57 -19.92 -28.63
C HIS A 39 2.68 -21.18 -28.77
N ASN A 40 1.40 -20.92 -29.12
CA ASN A 40 0.37 -21.71 -29.83
C ASN A 40 -0.25 -23.03 -29.30
N SER A 41 -1.52 -22.92 -28.88
CA SER A 41 -2.80 -23.53 -29.38
C SER A 41 -2.96 -25.04 -29.75
N PRO A 42 -4.19 -25.59 -29.65
CA PRO A 42 -4.56 -27.01 -29.37
C PRO A 42 -4.97 -27.78 -30.67
N PRO A 43 -5.49 -29.06 -30.73
CA PRO A 43 -6.63 -29.65 -29.99
C PRO A 43 -6.64 -31.19 -29.73
N GLU A 44 -7.76 -31.65 -29.15
CA GLU A 44 -8.49 -32.92 -29.46
C GLU A 44 -8.31 -34.20 -28.61
N VAL A 45 -9.44 -34.91 -28.55
CA VAL A 45 -9.89 -35.98 -27.65
C VAL A 45 -9.47 -37.36 -28.17
N ALA A 46 -9.12 -38.29 -27.26
CA ALA A 46 -9.25 -39.73 -27.54
C ALA A 46 -9.49 -40.54 -26.24
N VAL A 47 -10.55 -41.34 -26.29
CA VAL A 47 -10.96 -42.39 -25.35
C VAL A 47 -10.46 -43.73 -25.90
N TYR A 48 -9.91 -44.62 -25.05
CA TYR A 48 -10.20 -46.07 -24.96
C TYR A 48 -9.13 -46.84 -24.13
N GLY A 49 -9.58 -47.83 -23.34
CA GLY A 49 -8.89 -49.13 -23.27
C GLY A 49 -8.28 -49.56 -21.94
N VAL A 50 -9.03 -50.39 -21.21
CA VAL A 50 -8.66 -51.27 -20.08
C VAL A 50 -7.58 -52.30 -20.45
N VAL A 51 -6.56 -52.50 -19.60
CA VAL A 51 -5.96 -53.81 -19.23
C VAL A 51 -5.29 -53.68 -17.84
N GLU A 52 -5.66 -54.58 -16.92
CA GLU A 52 -5.07 -54.80 -15.60
C GLU A 52 -3.61 -55.30 -15.70
N ASP A 53 -2.69 -54.79 -14.89
CA ASP A 53 -1.87 -55.68 -14.06
C ASP A 53 -1.20 -54.96 -12.87
N THR A 54 -1.06 -55.76 -11.84
CA THR A 54 -0.69 -55.57 -10.45
C THR A 54 0.76 -55.12 -10.28
N ALA A 55 0.99 -53.93 -9.74
CA ALA A 55 2.23 -53.61 -9.02
C ALA A 55 1.98 -52.52 -7.98
N ALA A 56 2.21 -52.89 -6.72
CA ALA A 56 2.12 -52.03 -5.56
C ALA A 56 3.02 -50.78 -5.71
N ALA A 57 2.41 -49.66 -6.12
CA ALA A 57 3.02 -48.35 -5.99
C ALA A 57 2.39 -47.68 -4.76
N THR A 58 3.14 -47.72 -3.67
CA THR A 58 2.97 -46.81 -2.53
C THR A 58 2.67 -45.40 -3.06
N VAL A 59 1.51 -44.86 -2.71
CA VAL A 59 1.24 -43.43 -2.79
C VAL A 59 1.78 -42.83 -1.49
N PRO A 60 2.98 -42.22 -1.46
CA PRO A 60 3.31 -41.34 -0.36
C PRO A 60 2.57 -40.03 -0.58
N GLU A 61 1.61 -39.79 0.30
CA GLU A 61 1.09 -38.47 0.63
C GLU A 61 2.19 -37.42 0.64
N GLY A 62 1.94 -36.29 0.00
CA GLY A 62 2.89 -35.19 0.09
C GLY A 62 2.74 -34.13 -0.99
N GLU A 63 1.53 -33.68 -1.30
CA GLU A 63 1.36 -32.33 -1.83
C GLU A 63 1.68 -31.37 -0.67
N ARG A 64 2.98 -31.23 -0.39
CA ARG A 64 3.51 -30.24 0.52
C ARG A 64 3.36 -28.91 -0.20
N VAL A 65 2.22 -28.25 -0.02
CA VAL A 65 2.25 -26.78 0.00
C VAL A 65 3.34 -26.45 1.02
N PRO A 66 4.48 -25.83 0.66
CA PRO A 66 5.55 -25.61 1.61
C PRO A 66 5.10 -24.51 2.57
N THR A 67 4.36 -24.89 3.61
CA THR A 67 4.02 -24.04 4.76
C THR A 67 5.19 -24.01 5.74
N THR A 68 6.40 -23.85 5.21
CA THR A 68 7.57 -23.64 6.07
C THR A 68 7.48 -22.24 6.67
N LEU A 69 7.80 -22.12 7.96
CA LEU A 69 7.87 -20.83 8.66
C LEU A 69 8.74 -19.83 7.89
N VAL A 70 9.76 -20.34 7.18
CA VAL A 70 10.64 -19.57 6.30
C VAL A 70 9.89 -19.01 5.08
N GLY A 71 9.11 -19.83 4.37
CA GLY A 71 8.29 -19.37 3.24
C GLY A 71 7.32 -18.26 3.65
N LEU A 72 6.74 -18.36 4.84
CA LEU A 72 5.88 -17.31 5.41
C LEU A 72 6.66 -16.03 5.69
N VAL A 73 7.82 -16.11 6.36
CA VAL A 73 8.65 -14.94 6.68
C VAL A 73 9.08 -14.23 5.39
N LEU A 74 9.49 -14.97 4.37
CA LEU A 74 9.86 -14.40 3.08
C LEU A 74 8.69 -13.73 2.38
N PHE A 75 7.54 -14.40 2.33
CA PHE A 75 6.34 -13.81 1.78
C PHE A 75 6.03 -12.47 2.45
N LEU A 76 6.11 -12.41 3.79
CA LEU A 76 5.91 -11.18 4.55
C LEU A 76 6.95 -10.11 4.22
N VAL A 77 8.24 -10.47 4.13
CA VAL A 77 9.33 -9.53 3.80
C VAL A 77 9.15 -8.97 2.39
N LEU A 78 8.86 -9.82 1.39
CA LEU A 78 8.61 -9.38 0.02
C LEU A 78 7.34 -8.54 -0.09
N LEU A 79 6.39 -8.66 0.84
CA LEU A 79 5.18 -7.83 0.86
C LEU A 79 5.43 -6.42 1.42
N VAL A 80 6.50 -6.21 2.21
CA VAL A 80 6.76 -4.94 2.91
C VAL A 80 6.82 -3.74 1.97
N PRO A 81 7.51 -3.76 0.82
CA PRO A 81 7.58 -2.59 -0.07
C PRO A 81 6.23 -2.20 -0.64
N GLY A 82 5.44 -3.18 -1.10
CA GLY A 82 4.06 -2.98 -1.52
C GLY A 82 3.22 -2.40 -0.38
N PHE A 83 3.33 -2.96 0.82
CA PHE A 83 2.56 -2.49 1.98
C PHE A 83 2.93 -1.06 2.38
N ALA A 84 4.22 -0.70 2.33
CA ALA A 84 4.69 0.66 2.57
C ALA A 84 4.14 1.65 1.53
N TYR A 85 4.08 1.26 0.26
CA TYR A 85 3.42 2.04 -0.78
C TYR A 85 1.93 2.25 -0.48
N THR A 86 1.20 1.20 -0.10
CA THR A 86 -0.24 1.28 0.20
C THR A 86 -0.51 2.14 1.42
N LEU A 87 0.19 1.95 2.54
CA LEU A 87 0.05 2.80 3.73
C LEU A 87 0.35 4.27 3.43
N ARG A 88 1.37 4.54 2.60
CA ARG A 88 1.72 5.90 2.20
C ARG A 88 0.64 6.48 1.30
N ARG A 89 0.08 5.68 0.39
CA ARG A 89 -1.01 6.08 -0.50
C ARG A 89 -2.29 6.36 0.28
N GLU A 90 -2.72 5.50 1.20
CA GLU A 90 -3.92 5.70 2.03
C GLU A 90 -3.83 6.97 2.86
N ARG A 91 -2.67 7.26 3.46
CA ARG A 91 -2.46 8.51 4.21
C ARG A 91 -2.54 9.76 3.33
N LEU A 92 -2.32 9.62 2.02
CA LEU A 92 -2.18 10.74 1.08
C LEU A 92 -3.35 10.88 0.10
N ALA A 93 -4.09 9.81 -0.14
CA ALA A 93 -5.19 9.73 -1.08
C ALA A 93 -6.52 9.97 -0.37
N SER A 94 -7.38 10.73 -1.04
CA SER A 94 -8.80 10.81 -0.70
C SER A 94 -9.45 9.45 -0.88
N ALA A 95 -10.22 9.00 0.12
CA ALA A 95 -10.91 7.72 0.13
C ALA A 95 -11.72 7.53 -1.17
N ARG A 96 -11.17 6.71 -2.07
CA ARG A 96 -11.91 6.15 -3.21
C ARG A 96 -12.05 4.67 -2.96
N ALA A 97 -13.24 4.14 -3.16
CA ALA A 97 -13.48 2.71 -3.12
C ALA A 97 -12.82 2.08 -4.36
N VAL A 98 -11.57 1.63 -4.22
CA VAL A 98 -10.93 0.78 -5.22
C VAL A 98 -11.40 -0.65 -4.96
N SER A 99 -11.54 -1.46 -6.01
CA SER A 99 -11.91 -2.87 -5.81
C SER A 99 -10.78 -3.62 -5.08
N THR A 100 -11.16 -4.48 -4.13
CA THR A 100 -10.22 -5.28 -3.32
C THR A 100 -9.28 -6.11 -4.21
N PHE A 101 -9.77 -6.63 -5.34
CA PHE A 101 -8.93 -7.36 -6.30
C PHE A 101 -7.80 -6.49 -6.87
N ARG A 102 -8.10 -5.25 -7.26
CA ARG A 102 -7.11 -4.33 -7.81
C ARG A 102 -6.11 -3.89 -6.75
N GLU A 103 -6.53 -3.71 -5.51
CA GLU A 103 -5.64 -3.39 -4.39
C GLU A 103 -4.61 -4.49 -4.15
N THR A 104 -5.03 -5.76 -4.13
CA THR A 104 -4.10 -6.89 -3.94
C THR A 104 -3.12 -7.03 -5.11
N VAL A 105 -3.60 -6.87 -6.36
CA VAL A 105 -2.73 -6.92 -7.55
C VAL A 105 -1.74 -5.75 -7.58
N GLU A 106 -2.19 -4.54 -7.22
CA GLU A 106 -1.32 -3.37 -7.15
C GLU A 106 -0.26 -3.54 -6.06
N LEU A 107 -0.66 -4.05 -4.88
CA LEU A 107 0.25 -4.37 -3.78
C LEU A 107 1.35 -5.34 -4.23
N ALA A 108 0.97 -6.47 -4.84
CA ALA A 108 1.90 -7.48 -5.32
C ALA A 108 2.83 -6.92 -6.41
N PHE A 109 2.28 -6.21 -7.40
CA PHE A 109 3.05 -5.65 -8.51
C PHE A 109 4.06 -4.60 -8.04
N VAL A 110 3.65 -3.70 -7.14
CA VAL A 110 4.54 -2.66 -6.59
C VAL A 110 5.69 -3.29 -5.80
N SER A 111 5.41 -4.34 -5.02
CA SER A 111 6.46 -5.09 -4.33
C SER A 111 7.50 -5.65 -5.31
N VAL A 112 7.06 -6.43 -6.30
CA VAL A 112 7.94 -7.09 -7.27
C VAL A 112 8.79 -6.06 -8.03
N VAL A 113 8.18 -4.95 -8.47
CA VAL A 113 8.90 -3.91 -9.20
C VAL A 113 9.89 -3.17 -8.30
N ALA A 114 9.52 -2.87 -7.04
CA ALA A 114 10.43 -2.20 -6.11
C ALA A 114 11.64 -3.08 -5.79
N ASP A 115 11.42 -4.35 -5.51
CA ASP A 115 12.47 -5.33 -5.25
C ASP A 115 13.38 -5.52 -6.47
N ALA A 116 12.81 -5.63 -7.67
CA ALA A 116 13.58 -5.75 -8.91
C ALA A 116 14.49 -4.53 -9.16
N VAL A 117 13.97 -3.31 -8.94
CA VAL A 117 14.76 -2.08 -9.08
C VAL A 117 15.90 -2.04 -8.06
N VAL A 118 15.64 -2.41 -6.80
CA VAL A 118 16.67 -2.41 -5.76
C VAL A 118 17.74 -3.47 -6.02
N LEU A 119 17.37 -4.68 -6.45
CA LEU A 119 18.32 -5.72 -6.83
C LEU A 119 19.15 -5.29 -8.05
N LEU A 120 18.55 -4.61 -9.02
CA LEU A 120 19.27 -4.04 -10.15
C LEU A 120 20.29 -2.99 -9.69
N LEU A 121 19.90 -2.06 -8.80
CA LEU A 121 20.84 -1.07 -8.25
C LEU A 121 21.96 -1.74 -7.45
N PHE A 122 21.65 -2.78 -6.68
CA PHE A 122 22.65 -3.53 -5.93
C PHE A 122 23.67 -4.23 -6.85
N THR A 123 23.21 -4.84 -7.95
CA THR A 123 24.12 -5.48 -8.92
C THR A 123 25.04 -4.47 -9.59
N LEU A 124 24.54 -3.27 -9.90
CA LEU A 124 25.35 -2.15 -10.41
C LEU A 124 26.36 -1.66 -9.38
N VAL A 125 25.96 -1.45 -8.12
CA VAL A 125 26.86 -1.03 -7.04
C VAL A 125 27.97 -2.06 -6.81
N ARG A 126 27.62 -3.36 -6.80
CA ARG A 126 28.58 -4.46 -6.69
C ARG A 126 29.60 -4.46 -7.83
N ALA A 127 29.17 -4.16 -9.05
CA ALA A 127 30.07 -4.09 -10.20
C ALA A 127 31.13 -2.99 -10.07
N ILE A 128 30.80 -1.90 -9.36
CA ILE A 128 31.68 -0.74 -9.16
C ILE A 128 32.54 -0.90 -7.89
N VAL A 129 31.95 -1.40 -6.79
CA VAL A 129 32.62 -1.51 -5.48
C VAL A 129 32.44 -2.91 -4.89
N PRO A 130 33.13 -3.93 -5.44
CA PRO A 130 32.95 -5.33 -5.02
C PRO A 130 33.47 -5.61 -3.60
N SER A 131 34.38 -4.78 -3.07
CA SER A 131 35.03 -5.02 -1.78
C SER A 131 34.15 -4.74 -0.55
N TRP A 132 33.04 -4.01 -0.70
CA TRP A 132 32.13 -3.65 0.40
C TRP A 132 30.82 -4.46 0.38
N THR A 133 30.55 -5.19 -0.70
CA THR A 133 29.31 -5.96 -0.88
C THR A 133 29.48 -7.44 -0.52
N PRO A 134 28.49 -8.10 0.11
CA PRO A 134 28.55 -9.53 0.43
C PRO A 134 28.73 -10.38 -0.84
N ASP A 135 29.55 -11.42 -0.82
CA ASP A 135 29.82 -12.24 -2.00
C ASP A 135 28.63 -13.17 -2.34
N VAL A 136 27.76 -12.71 -3.26
CA VAL A 136 26.58 -13.45 -3.73
C VAL A 136 26.96 -14.79 -4.34
N ARG A 137 28.13 -14.91 -5.00
CA ARG A 137 28.55 -16.18 -5.63
C ARG A 137 28.89 -17.22 -4.57
N GLN A 138 29.49 -16.80 -3.47
CA GLN A 138 29.81 -17.69 -2.36
C GLN A 138 28.56 -18.01 -1.54
N LEU A 139 27.67 -17.04 -1.34
CA LEU A 139 26.35 -17.23 -0.73
C LEU A 139 25.48 -18.24 -1.52
N LEU A 140 25.55 -18.23 -2.86
CA LEU A 140 24.84 -19.17 -3.75
C LEU A 140 25.35 -20.61 -3.65
N ARG A 141 26.65 -20.78 -3.39
CA ARG A 141 27.31 -22.09 -3.38
C ARG A 141 27.28 -22.74 -2.00
N GLU A 142 27.49 -21.94 -0.95
CA GLU A 142 27.58 -22.39 0.43
C GLU A 142 26.76 -21.46 1.35
N PRO A 143 25.43 -21.47 1.22
CA PRO A 143 24.56 -20.49 1.86
C PRO A 143 24.72 -20.49 3.39
N GLY A 144 24.72 -21.67 3.99
CA GLY A 144 24.81 -21.85 5.43
C GLY A 144 26.08 -21.34 6.07
N ARG A 145 27.19 -21.91 5.63
CA ARG A 145 28.51 -21.59 6.15
C ARG A 145 28.83 -20.11 5.96
N TYR A 146 28.54 -19.56 4.79
CA TYR A 146 28.81 -18.16 4.50
C TYR A 146 27.94 -17.21 5.34
N ALA A 147 26.67 -17.53 5.56
CA ALA A 147 25.78 -16.67 6.33
C ALA A 147 26.02 -16.74 7.84
N ILE A 148 26.53 -17.85 8.37
CA ILE A 148 27.01 -17.90 9.76
C ILE A 148 28.29 -17.06 9.89
N ASP A 149 29.25 -17.24 8.98
CA ASP A 149 30.55 -16.56 9.03
C ASP A 149 30.43 -15.04 8.80
N ASN A 150 29.40 -14.59 8.07
CA ASN A 150 29.20 -13.19 7.69
C ASN A 150 27.82 -12.64 8.09
N LEU A 151 27.22 -13.16 9.17
CA LEU A 151 25.83 -12.88 9.55
C LEU A 151 25.53 -11.38 9.62
N THR A 152 26.36 -10.61 10.32
CA THR A 152 26.17 -9.16 10.48
C THR A 152 26.13 -8.43 9.14
N SER A 153 27.04 -8.78 8.22
CA SER A 153 27.12 -8.14 6.91
C SER A 153 25.90 -8.50 6.07
N VAL A 154 25.54 -9.78 6.00
CA VAL A 154 24.39 -10.27 5.22
C VAL A 154 23.09 -9.67 5.75
N THR A 155 22.88 -9.66 7.06
CA THR A 155 21.65 -9.10 7.67
C THR A 155 21.56 -7.58 7.47
N LEU A 156 22.66 -6.83 7.65
CA LEU A 156 22.65 -5.38 7.44
C LEU A 156 22.36 -5.01 5.98
N TRP A 157 22.96 -5.72 5.03
CA TRP A 157 22.69 -5.50 3.60
C TRP A 157 21.25 -5.89 3.24
N ALA A 158 20.74 -7.01 3.74
CA ALA A 158 19.34 -7.41 3.53
C ALA A 158 18.35 -6.35 4.06
N LEU A 159 18.56 -5.88 5.30
CA LEU A 159 17.74 -4.82 5.90
C LEU A 159 17.87 -3.49 5.14
N GLY A 160 19.09 -3.13 4.72
CA GLY A 160 19.36 -1.93 3.95
C GLY A 160 18.63 -1.92 2.61
N LEU A 161 18.71 -3.02 1.85
CA LEU A 161 18.01 -3.17 0.58
C LEU A 161 16.50 -3.13 0.76
N LEU A 162 15.96 -3.81 1.77
CA LEU A 162 14.53 -3.77 2.09
C LEU A 162 14.06 -2.36 2.44
N ALA A 163 14.84 -1.62 3.24
CA ALA A 163 14.53 -0.24 3.61
C ALA A 163 14.54 0.69 2.39
N VAL A 164 15.49 0.52 1.47
CA VAL A 164 15.54 1.26 0.20
C VAL A 164 14.34 0.92 -0.68
N ALA A 165 13.96 -0.36 -0.79
CA ALA A 165 12.81 -0.78 -1.58
C ALA A 165 11.51 -0.15 -1.05
N ALA A 166 11.28 -0.25 0.26
CA ALA A 166 10.15 0.38 0.93
C ALA A 166 10.16 1.91 0.78
N GLY A 167 11.33 2.54 0.87
CA GLY A 167 11.52 3.97 0.67
C GLY A 167 11.20 4.43 -0.75
N LEU A 168 11.69 3.72 -1.77
CA LEU A 168 11.41 3.98 -3.19
C LEU A 168 9.92 3.80 -3.49
N ALA A 169 9.30 2.74 -2.98
CA ALA A 169 7.88 2.48 -3.12
C ALA A 169 7.05 3.62 -2.49
N ALA A 170 7.35 4.01 -1.24
CA ALA A 170 6.71 5.15 -0.59
C ALA A 170 6.94 6.48 -1.32
N GLY A 171 8.15 6.68 -1.88
CA GLY A 171 8.49 7.82 -2.72
C GLY A 171 7.64 7.87 -3.99
N ALA A 172 7.52 6.75 -4.69
CA ALA A 172 6.69 6.62 -5.89
C ALA A 172 5.21 6.93 -5.60
N ALA A 173 4.67 6.49 -4.46
CA ALA A 173 3.32 6.85 -4.02
C ALA A 173 3.16 8.38 -3.90
N SER A 174 4.15 9.06 -3.31
CA SER A 174 4.12 10.52 -3.13
C SER A 174 4.18 11.28 -4.46
N LEU A 175 4.97 10.81 -5.43
CA LEU A 175 5.09 11.42 -6.75
C LEU A 175 3.81 11.21 -7.58
N ARG A 176 3.25 9.99 -7.54
CA ARG A 176 1.96 9.69 -8.19
C ARG A 176 0.85 10.58 -7.64
N ARG A 177 0.76 10.73 -6.32
CA ARG A 177 -0.22 11.63 -5.68
C ARG A 177 -0.08 13.06 -6.18
N ARG A 178 1.13 13.62 -6.30
CA ARG A 178 1.32 14.98 -6.83
C ARG A 178 0.79 15.12 -8.25
N ARG A 179 1.04 14.13 -9.11
CA ARG A 179 0.54 14.11 -10.49
C ARG A 179 -0.98 13.92 -10.57
N GLU A 180 -1.53 13.02 -9.77
CA GLU A 180 -2.97 12.78 -9.70
C GLU A 180 -3.72 13.99 -9.13
N HIS A 181 -3.16 14.64 -8.11
CA HIS A 181 -3.71 15.88 -7.55
C HIS A 181 -3.76 16.98 -8.60
N ALA A 182 -2.70 17.16 -9.40
CA ALA A 182 -2.70 18.14 -10.49
C ALA A 182 -3.70 17.81 -11.62
N ALA A 183 -3.92 16.53 -11.91
CA ALA A 183 -4.74 16.09 -13.02
C ALA A 183 -6.23 15.88 -12.69
N ARG A 184 -6.61 15.75 -11.41
CA ARG A 184 -7.95 15.30 -10.98
C ARG A 184 -8.41 15.96 -9.68
N VAL A 185 -8.31 17.28 -9.55
CA VAL A 185 -9.04 17.99 -8.48
C VAL A 185 -10.52 18.01 -8.87
N SER A 186 -11.41 17.51 -8.02
CA SER A 186 -12.86 17.65 -8.26
C SER A 186 -13.24 19.13 -8.19
N ALA A 187 -14.25 19.56 -8.97
CA ALA A 187 -14.76 20.93 -8.91
C ALA A 187 -15.14 21.32 -7.47
N TRP A 188 -15.69 20.38 -6.71
CA TRP A 188 -15.96 20.49 -5.28
C TRP A 188 -14.72 20.84 -4.44
N THR A 189 -13.60 20.17 -4.68
CA THR A 189 -12.35 20.46 -3.95
C THR A 189 -11.75 21.80 -4.38
N MET A 190 -11.85 22.15 -5.67
CA MET A 190 -11.37 23.44 -6.18
C MET A 190 -12.05 24.61 -5.48
N LEU A 191 -13.39 24.56 -5.34
CA LEU A 191 -14.18 25.58 -4.63
C LEU A 191 -13.70 25.88 -3.19
N PHE A 192 -13.07 24.91 -2.53
CA PHE A 192 -12.62 25.07 -1.14
C PHE A 192 -11.10 25.25 -0.98
N THR A 193 -10.34 25.18 -2.07
CA THR A 193 -8.87 25.24 -2.03
C THR A 193 -8.28 26.35 -2.91
N GLU A 194 -9.09 26.97 -3.78
CA GLU A 194 -8.67 28.02 -4.71
C GLU A 194 -8.06 29.24 -4.01
N HIS A 195 -8.59 29.64 -2.85
CA HIS A 195 -8.12 30.80 -2.08
C HIS A 195 -7.53 30.37 -0.72
N PRO A 196 -6.25 29.95 -0.67
CA PRO A 196 -5.63 29.56 0.58
C PRO A 196 -5.58 30.74 1.56
N GLY A 197 -6.12 30.55 2.76
CA GLY A 197 -6.15 31.56 3.83
C GLY A 197 -7.42 32.40 3.91
N ALA A 198 -8.33 32.31 2.93
CA ALA A 198 -9.66 32.91 3.05
C ALA A 198 -10.54 32.10 4.00
N ARG A 199 -11.42 32.77 4.75
CA ARG A 199 -12.51 32.09 5.44
C ARG A 199 -13.60 31.83 4.41
N ILE A 200 -14.05 30.58 4.34
CA ILE A 200 -14.99 30.14 3.32
C ILE A 200 -16.39 30.14 3.92
N HIS A 201 -17.27 30.95 3.36
CA HIS A 201 -18.70 30.91 3.65
C HIS A 201 -19.41 30.15 2.53
N VAL A 202 -20.35 29.27 2.89
CA VAL A 202 -21.05 28.41 1.94
C VAL A 202 -22.54 28.61 2.07
N GLY A 203 -23.20 28.73 0.93
CA GLY A 203 -24.65 28.75 0.80
C GLY A 203 -25.13 27.51 0.04
N CYS A 204 -25.96 26.72 0.70
CA CYS A 204 -26.49 25.44 0.24
C CYS A 204 -27.98 25.60 -0.06
N ARG A 205 -28.40 25.40 -1.31
CA ARG A 205 -29.82 25.23 -1.65
C ARG A 205 -30.13 23.74 -1.73
N LEU A 206 -31.13 23.31 -0.96
CA LEU A 206 -31.56 21.91 -0.93
C LEU A 206 -32.58 21.62 -2.04
N ASP A 207 -32.92 20.35 -2.22
CA ASP A 207 -33.91 19.83 -3.18
C ASP A 207 -35.35 20.11 -2.76
N ASP A 208 -35.61 20.15 -1.46
CA ASP A 208 -36.87 20.64 -0.87
C ASP A 208 -37.08 22.16 -1.03
N GLY A 209 -36.08 22.88 -1.56
CA GLY A 209 -36.10 24.32 -1.77
C GLY A 209 -35.68 25.15 -0.55
N SER A 210 -35.37 24.52 0.58
CA SER A 210 -34.77 25.19 1.74
C SER A 210 -33.36 25.68 1.41
N TYR A 211 -32.87 26.61 2.24
CA TYR A 211 -31.54 27.16 2.10
C TYR A 211 -30.82 27.19 3.45
N VAL A 212 -29.58 26.71 3.46
CA VAL A 212 -28.71 26.66 4.64
C VAL A 212 -27.41 27.37 4.31
N ALA A 213 -26.95 28.26 5.17
CA ALA A 213 -25.66 28.92 5.00
C ALA A 213 -24.87 28.99 6.31
N GLY A 214 -23.55 29.01 6.20
CA GLY A 214 -22.64 29.13 7.33
C GLY A 214 -21.18 29.07 6.90
N ARG A 215 -20.27 29.14 7.87
CA ARG A 215 -18.83 29.01 7.60
C ARG A 215 -18.46 27.55 7.40
N LEU A 216 -17.69 27.24 6.35
CA LEU A 216 -17.15 25.91 6.12
C LEU A 216 -16.19 25.51 7.25
N ARG A 217 -16.43 24.35 7.87
CA ARG A 217 -15.53 23.73 8.85
C ARG A 217 -14.70 22.63 8.23
N THR A 218 -15.37 21.65 7.62
CA THR A 218 -14.72 20.56 6.87
C THR A 218 -15.68 20.03 5.81
N TYR A 219 -15.15 19.34 4.81
CA TYR A 219 -15.90 18.73 3.72
C TYR A 219 -15.32 17.34 3.41
N SER A 220 -16.15 16.47 2.84
CA SER A 220 -15.68 15.18 2.34
C SER A 220 -14.67 15.39 1.22
N ARG A 221 -13.49 14.79 1.39
CA ARG A 221 -12.37 14.93 0.45
C ARG A 221 -12.43 13.92 -0.68
N SER A 222 -13.51 13.13 -0.82
CA SER A 222 -13.61 12.09 -1.85
C SER A 222 -13.21 12.64 -3.22
N GLY A 223 -12.30 11.93 -3.90
CA GLY A 223 -11.76 12.36 -5.18
C GLY A 223 -12.74 12.14 -6.35
N ASP A 224 -13.76 11.32 -6.13
CA ASP A 224 -14.81 11.07 -7.11
C ASP A 224 -15.97 12.04 -6.88
N ASP A 225 -16.64 12.43 -7.97
CA ASP A 225 -17.77 13.36 -7.93
C ASP A 225 -19.05 12.62 -7.51
N VAL A 226 -19.05 12.09 -6.28
CA VAL A 226 -20.14 11.27 -5.72
C VAL A 226 -21.17 12.12 -4.98
N PRO A 227 -22.47 11.77 -5.04
CA PRO A 227 -23.53 12.49 -4.34
C PRO A 227 -23.48 12.32 -2.82
N ASP A 228 -22.91 11.22 -2.30
CA ASP A 228 -22.82 10.94 -0.85
C ASP A 228 -21.66 11.65 -0.15
N ARG A 229 -21.37 12.89 -0.54
CA ARG A 229 -20.39 13.72 0.15
C ARG A 229 -21.09 14.69 1.08
N ASP A 230 -20.53 14.88 2.26
CA ASP A 230 -21.06 15.83 3.23
C ASP A 230 -20.12 17.02 3.41
N LEU A 231 -20.70 18.15 3.82
CA LEU A 231 -19.96 19.30 4.33
C LEU A 231 -20.50 19.70 5.69
N THR A 232 -19.62 20.26 6.51
CA THR A 232 -19.97 20.74 7.84
C THR A 232 -19.77 22.23 7.92
N LEU A 233 -20.78 22.89 8.47
CA LEU A 233 -20.85 24.31 8.71
C LEU A 233 -20.60 24.59 10.20
N THR A 234 -20.09 25.78 10.51
CA THR A 234 -19.88 26.25 11.88
C THR A 234 -20.12 27.76 11.99
N GLY A 235 -20.20 28.25 13.23
CA GLY A 235 -20.60 29.61 13.53
C GLY A 235 -22.12 29.77 13.43
N PRO A 236 -22.61 31.01 13.29
CA PRO A 236 -24.04 31.26 13.08
C PRO A 236 -24.53 30.54 11.82
N ILE A 237 -25.51 29.65 11.98
CA ILE A 237 -26.11 28.93 10.86
C ILE A 237 -27.38 29.66 10.43
N SER A 238 -27.36 30.13 9.19
CA SER A 238 -28.52 30.75 8.54
C SER A 238 -29.37 29.69 7.87
N TYR A 239 -30.68 29.73 8.10
CA TYR A 239 -31.66 28.81 7.56
C TYR A 239 -32.86 29.57 6.97
N ARG A 240 -33.40 29.05 5.86
CA ARG A 240 -34.65 29.50 5.25
C ARG A 240 -35.46 28.26 4.90
N ALA A 241 -36.67 28.16 5.44
CA ALA A 241 -37.52 27.01 5.20
C ALA A 241 -38.03 26.98 3.74
N PRO A 242 -38.50 25.83 3.25
CA PRO A 242 -39.15 25.74 1.94
C PRO A 242 -40.29 26.74 1.78
N GLY A 243 -40.28 27.51 0.70
CA GLY A 243 -41.32 28.50 0.39
C GLY A 243 -41.22 29.82 1.17
N GLU A 244 -40.34 29.93 2.16
CA GLU A 244 -40.06 31.19 2.83
C GLU A 244 -39.10 32.07 2.02
N THR A 245 -39.25 33.38 2.15
CA THR A 245 -38.36 34.37 1.53
C THR A 245 -37.30 34.90 2.50
N THR A 246 -37.56 34.82 3.81
CA THR A 246 -36.70 35.37 4.85
C THR A 246 -35.74 34.32 5.39
N THR A 247 -34.45 34.63 5.40
CA THR A 247 -33.44 33.80 6.06
C THR A 247 -33.29 34.23 7.52
N THR A 248 -33.33 33.28 8.45
CA THR A 248 -33.14 33.50 9.88
C THR A 248 -31.89 32.78 10.38
N VAL A 249 -31.27 33.27 11.45
CA VAL A 249 -30.20 32.53 12.12
C VAL A 249 -30.84 31.55 13.10
N LEU A 250 -30.48 30.27 13.01
CA LEU A 250 -30.99 29.26 13.93
C LEU A 250 -30.49 29.56 15.36
N PRO A 251 -31.40 29.69 16.35
CA PRO A 251 -31.01 29.88 17.73
C PRO A 251 -30.33 28.61 18.26
N ASP A 252 -29.27 28.78 19.05
CA ASP A 252 -28.55 27.70 19.75
C ASP A 252 -27.95 26.59 18.86
N VAL A 253 -27.75 26.85 17.56
CA VAL A 253 -27.08 25.93 16.62
C VAL A 253 -25.67 26.44 16.29
N GLY A 254 -24.63 25.72 16.74
CA GLY A 254 -23.22 26.08 16.50
C GLY A 254 -22.53 25.33 15.35
N ALA A 255 -23.17 24.28 14.83
CA ALA A 255 -22.68 23.51 13.69
C ALA A 255 -23.84 22.79 12.98
N ALA A 256 -23.70 22.57 11.67
CA ALA A 256 -24.63 21.79 10.87
C ALA A 256 -23.88 20.89 9.89
N ALA A 257 -24.42 19.72 9.57
CA ALA A 257 -23.92 18.87 8.50
C ALA A 257 -24.95 18.88 7.36
N VAL A 258 -24.49 19.05 6.12
CA VAL A 258 -25.33 19.08 4.92
C VAL A 258 -24.82 18.04 3.94
N SER A 259 -25.72 17.15 3.51
CA SER A 259 -25.40 16.14 2.52
C SER A 259 -25.55 16.69 1.09
N ALA A 260 -24.56 16.42 0.25
CA ALA A 260 -24.57 16.86 -1.14
C ALA A 260 -25.60 16.14 -2.01
N ARG A 261 -26.12 14.99 -1.55
CA ARG A 261 -27.22 14.27 -2.21
C ARG A 261 -28.45 15.15 -2.37
N ASN A 262 -28.67 16.05 -1.41
CA ASN A 262 -29.82 16.94 -1.39
C ASN A 262 -29.48 18.34 -1.93
N LEU A 263 -28.25 18.59 -2.40
CA LEU A 263 -27.86 19.91 -2.89
C LEU A 263 -28.28 20.10 -4.35
N THR A 264 -29.00 21.19 -4.61
CA THR A 264 -29.29 21.66 -5.98
C THR A 264 -28.35 22.79 -6.42
N LEU A 265 -27.82 23.57 -5.47
CA LEU A 265 -26.85 24.63 -5.72
C LEU A 265 -25.95 24.80 -4.50
N LEU A 266 -24.65 24.90 -4.75
CA LEU A 266 -23.66 25.30 -3.76
C LEU A 266 -23.01 26.61 -4.22
N THR A 267 -23.01 27.60 -3.34
CA THR A 267 -22.34 28.88 -3.55
C THR A 267 -21.23 29.06 -2.52
N VAL A 268 -20.12 29.64 -2.93
CA VAL A 268 -18.96 29.88 -2.08
C VAL A 268 -18.59 31.35 -2.11
N THR A 269 -18.46 31.93 -0.93
CA THR A 269 -17.98 33.30 -0.74
C THR A 269 -16.66 33.24 0.02
N TYR A 270 -15.63 33.87 -0.56
CA TYR A 270 -14.31 33.96 0.05
C TYR A 270 -14.21 35.25 0.87
N GLU A 271 -14.16 35.11 2.19
CA GLU A 271 -13.99 36.23 3.10
C GLU A 271 -12.50 36.38 3.43
N VAL A 272 -11.91 37.49 3.00
CA VAL A 272 -10.55 37.86 3.43
C VAL A 272 -10.64 38.32 4.89
N PRO A 273 -9.86 37.74 5.82
CA PRO A 273 -9.85 38.24 7.19
C PRO A 273 -9.38 39.69 7.19
N VAL A 274 -10.23 40.61 7.67
CA VAL A 274 -9.84 41.99 7.92
C VAL A 274 -8.69 41.96 8.92
N THR A 275 -7.51 42.36 8.46
CA THR A 275 -6.37 42.57 9.36
C THR A 275 -6.63 43.91 10.03
N GLU A 276 -7.14 43.90 11.26
CA GLU A 276 -7.18 45.10 12.09
C GLU A 276 -5.72 45.57 12.28
N SER A 277 -5.40 46.72 11.70
CA SER A 277 -4.10 47.41 11.82
C SER A 277 -4.02 48.21 13.11
#